data_AF-A0A1W1BVW1-F1
#
_entry.id   AF-A0A1W1BVW1-F1
#
_cell.length_a   1.000
_cell.length_b   1.000
_cell.length_c   1.000
_cell.angle_alpha   90.00
_cell.angle_beta   90.00
_cell.angle_gamma   90.00
#
_symmetry.space_group_name_H-M   'P 1'
#
loop_
_entity.id
_entity.type
_entity.pdbx_description
1 polymer ?
#
loop_
_entity_poly.entity_id
_entity_poly.type
_entity_poly.pdbx_seq_one_letter_code
_entity_poly.pdbx_strand_id
1 'polypeptide(L)'
;MDKCQQIKAHVRMEERYEGLSLIFGDNKLLKGEILQAIDDTKKETGQKPFIFDKISNDRQDIQCIYVEFHDDVHREAGDFFTKVLKKLNIDHCEKDI
;
A
#
# COMPACT_ATOMS: atom_id res chain seq x y z
N MET A 1 2.73 19.78 0.44
CA MET A 1 3.20 18.92 1.55
C MET A 1 3.48 17.56 0.95
N ASP A 2 4.69 17.05 1.14
CA ASP A 2 5.15 15.83 0.48
C ASP A 2 4.48 14.61 1.14
N LYS A 3 3.65 13.87 0.39
CA LYS A 3 2.94 12.69 0.93
C LYS A 3 3.92 11.58 1.32
N CYS A 4 5.12 11.55 0.74
CA CYS A 4 6.18 10.60 1.08
C CYS A 4 6.66 10.77 2.54
N GLN A 5 6.57 11.98 3.11
CA GLN A 5 6.93 12.19 4.52
C GLN A 5 5.87 11.69 5.50
N GLN A 6 4.64 11.49 5.02
CA GLN A 6 3.48 11.11 5.84
C GLN A 6 3.12 9.63 5.68
N ILE A 7 3.37 9.07 4.50
CA ILE A 7 3.12 7.66 4.19
C ILE A 7 4.44 7.03 3.77
N LYS A 8 4.96 6.11 4.58
CA LYS A 8 6.13 5.31 4.20
C LYS A 8 5.67 4.11 3.41
N ALA A 9 6.01 4.08 2.13
CA ALA A 9 5.68 2.98 1.22
C ALA A 9 6.84 1.98 1.16
N HIS A 10 6.58 0.72 1.49
CA HIS A 10 7.55 -0.38 1.37
C HIS A 10 7.01 -1.43 0.41
N VAL A 11 7.77 -1.75 -0.64
CA VAL A 11 7.46 -2.85 -1.55
C VAL A 11 8.31 -4.05 -1.18
N ARG A 12 7.69 -5.23 -1.07
CA ARG A 12 8.34 -6.51 -0.87
C ARG A 12 7.98 -7.44 -2.03
N MET A 13 8.99 -8.11 -2.55
CA MET A 13 8.85 -9.08 -3.63
C MET A 13 9.56 -10.35 -3.16
N GLU A 14 8.79 -11.41 -2.93
CA GLU A 14 9.27 -12.72 -2.53
C GLU A 14 8.85 -13.77 -3.58
N GLU A 15 9.46 -14.95 -3.56
CA GLU A 15 9.27 -15.99 -4.59
C GLU A 15 7.81 -16.42 -4.82
N ARG A 16 6.88 -16.10 -3.90
CA ARG A 16 5.47 -16.53 -3.96
C ARG A 16 4.46 -15.40 -3.81
N TYR A 17 4.91 -14.18 -3.55
CA TYR A 17 4.01 -13.05 -3.35
C TYR A 17 4.72 -11.71 -3.53
N GLU A 18 3.92 -10.73 -3.91
CA GLU A 18 4.30 -9.32 -4.01
C GLU A 18 3.43 -8.50 -3.06
N GLY A 19 4.04 -7.66 -2.24
CA GLY A 19 3.36 -6.88 -1.21
C GLY A 19 3.76 -5.41 -1.19
N LEU A 20 2.79 -4.53 -1.00
CA LEU A 20 2.96 -3.11 -0.74
C LEU A 20 2.46 -2.78 0.66
N SER A 21 3.30 -2.17 1.48
CA SER A 21 2.98 -1.71 2.82
C SER A 21 2.96 -0.19 2.84
N LEU A 22 1.86 0.41 3.29
CA LEU A 22 1.69 1.86 3.39
C LEU A 22 1.53 2.22 4.87
N ILE A 23 2.60 2.68 5.50
CA ILE A 23 2.63 3.04 6.92
C ILE A 23 2.22 4.50 7.08
N PHE A 24 1.16 4.74 7.84
CA PHE A 24 0.56 6.07 8.00
C PHE A 24 0.42 6.51 9.47
N GLY A 25 0.82 5.68 10.43
CA GLY A 25 0.75 6.01 11.86
C GLY A 25 -0.68 6.18 12.36
N ASP A 26 -0.93 7.12 13.28
CA ASP A 26 -2.28 7.34 13.85
C ASP A 26 -3.24 8.10 12.93
N ASN A 27 -2.77 8.52 11.75
CA ASN A 27 -3.50 9.44 10.89
C ASN A 27 -4.64 8.75 10.12
N LYS A 28 -5.84 8.85 10.68
CA LYS A 28 -7.08 8.31 10.10
C LYS A 28 -7.46 8.94 8.75
N LEU A 29 -7.05 10.18 8.48
CA LEU A 29 -7.30 10.82 7.18
C LEU A 29 -6.47 10.12 6.10
N LEU A 30 -5.19 9.88 6.35
CA LEU A 30 -4.32 9.16 5.43
C LEU A 30 -4.80 7.72 5.19
N LYS A 31 -5.29 7.04 6.24
CA LYS A 31 -5.92 5.72 6.08
C LYS A 31 -7.07 5.77 5.07
N GLY A 32 -7.96 6.76 5.21
CA GLY A 32 -9.08 6.95 4.28
C GLY A 32 -8.60 7.18 2.84
N GLU A 33 -7.60 8.04 2.65
CA GLU A 33 -7.02 8.30 1.33
C GLU A 33 -6.35 7.07 0.71
N ILE A 34 -5.64 6.27 1.51
CA ILE A 34 -5.02 5.01 1.08
C ILE A 34 -6.08 4.01 0.63
N LEU A 35 -7.11 3.78 1.45
CA LEU A 35 -8.19 2.86 1.11
C LEU A 35 -8.94 3.31 -0.15
N GLN A 36 -9.19 4.62 -0.30
CA GLN A 36 -9.81 5.18 -1.49
C GLN A 36 -8.93 4.97 -2.73
N ALA A 37 -7.63 5.27 -2.65
CA ALA A 37 -6.69 5.07 -3.76
C ALA A 37 -6.62 3.60 -4.20
N ILE A 38 -6.64 2.66 -3.24
CA ILE A 38 -6.69 1.21 -3.51
C ILE A 38 -8.01 0.84 -4.18
N ASP A 39 -9.15 1.29 -3.67
CA ASP A 39 -10.47 0.99 -4.22
C ASP A 39 -10.65 1.52 -5.66
N ASP A 40 -10.22 2.76 -5.92
CA ASP A 40 -10.19 3.31 -7.28
C ASP A 40 -9.31 2.48 -8.21
N THR A 41 -8.11 2.10 -7.75
CA THR A 41 -7.20 1.27 -8.56
C THR A 41 -7.80 -0.10 -8.84
N LYS A 42 -8.51 -0.71 -7.88
CA LYS A 42 -9.24 -1.97 -8.07
C LYS A 42 -10.32 -1.84 -9.13
N LYS A 43 -11.08 -0.74 -9.12
CA LYS A 43 -12.12 -0.46 -10.13
C LYS A 43 -11.52 -0.25 -11.52
N GLU A 44 -10.39 0.44 -11.62
CA GLU A 44 -9.71 0.71 -12.90
C GLU A 44 -9.03 -0.51 -13.50
N THR A 45 -8.44 -1.37 -12.68
CA THR A 45 -7.65 -2.52 -13.13
C THR A 45 -8.46 -3.82 -13.17
N GLY A 46 -9.56 -3.89 -12.41
CA GLY A 46 -10.30 -5.13 -12.17
C GLY A 46 -9.56 -6.12 -11.26
N GLN A 47 -8.37 -5.76 -10.76
CA GLN A 47 -7.53 -6.63 -9.92
C GLN A 47 -8.09 -6.71 -8.49
N LYS A 48 -7.82 -7.84 -7.85
CA LYS A 48 -8.33 -8.15 -6.50
C LYS A 48 -7.18 -8.50 -5.55
N PRO A 49 -6.37 -7.52 -5.14
CA PRO A 49 -5.37 -7.74 -4.10
C PRO A 49 -6.04 -8.10 -2.77
N PHE A 50 -5.29 -8.81 -1.94
CA PHE A 50 -5.58 -8.97 -0.53
C PHE A 50 -5.20 -7.69 0.20
N ILE A 51 -6.10 -7.15 1.02
CA ILE A 51 -5.86 -5.91 1.76
C ILE A 51 -5.96 -6.23 3.24
N PHE A 52 -4.89 -5.96 3.99
CA PHE A 52 -4.84 -6.15 5.43
C PHE A 52 -4.61 -4.81 6.12
N ASP A 53 -5.40 -4.55 7.15
CA ASP A 53 -5.28 -3.35 7.96
C ASP A 53 -4.58 -3.72 9.27
N LYS A 54 -3.34 -3.25 9.43
CA LYS A 54 -2.57 -3.45 10.65
C LYS A 54 -2.83 -2.30 11.60
N ILE A 55 -3.84 -2.45 12.45
CA ILE A 55 -4.11 -1.56 13.58
C ILE A 55 -3.39 -2.10 14.81
N SER A 56 -2.65 -1.24 15.50
CA SER A 56 -2.03 -1.56 16.78
C SER A 56 -2.51 -0.56 17.82
N ASN A 57 -3.23 -1.04 18.85
CA ASN A 57 -3.71 -0.18 19.94
C ASN A 57 -2.57 0.34 20.83
N ASP A 58 -1.45 -0.39 20.88
CA ASP A 58 -0.27 -0.07 21.70
C ASP A 58 0.74 0.82 20.96
N ARG A 59 0.87 0.61 19.64
CA ARG A 59 1.82 1.33 18.78
C ARG A 59 1.10 1.95 17.59
N GLN A 60 0.58 3.16 17.79
CA GLN A 60 -0.14 3.89 16.75
C GLN A 60 0.79 4.35 15.62
N ASP A 61 2.09 4.46 15.87
CA ASP A 61 3.11 4.87 14.89
C ASP A 61 3.36 3.82 13.78
N ILE A 62 3.04 2.55 14.04
CA ILE A 62 3.28 1.45 13.09
C ILE A 62 2.02 1.01 12.33
N GLN A 63 0.92 1.75 12.45
CA GLN A 63 -0.29 1.37 11.72
C GLN A 63 -0.06 1.52 10.21
N CYS A 64 -0.49 0.50 9.47
CA CYS A 64 -0.28 0.43 8.04
C CYS A 64 -1.35 -0.39 7.32
N ILE A 65 -1.53 -0.10 6.03
CA ILE A 65 -2.29 -0.96 5.11
C ILE A 65 -1.29 -1.80 4.34
N TYR A 66 -1.49 -3.12 4.35
CA TYR A 66 -0.81 -4.05 3.46
C TYR A 66 -1.71 -4.39 2.28
N VAL A 67 -1.12 -4.40 1.10
CA VAL A 67 -1.74 -4.83 -0.16
C VAL A 67 -0.89 -5.95 -0.71
N GLU A 68 -1.44 -7.14 -0.86
CA GLU A 68 -0.69 -8.35 -1.23
C GLU A 68 -1.32 -9.04 -2.45
N PHE A 69 -0.45 -9.54 -3.32
CA PHE A 69 -0.78 -10.40 -4.45
C PHE A 69 -0.01 -11.71 -4.33
N HIS A 70 -0.71 -12.83 -4.51
CA HIS A 70 -0.09 -14.15 -4.58
C HIS A 70 0.19 -14.54 -6.04
N ASP A 71 1.30 -15.26 -6.24
CA ASP A 71 1.87 -15.63 -7.54
C ASP A 71 0.87 -16.38 -8.46
N ASP A 72 -0.06 -17.13 -7.88
CA ASP A 72 -1.10 -17.86 -8.61
C ASP A 72 -2.13 -16.98 -9.36
N VAL A 73 -2.21 -15.67 -9.05
CA VAL A 73 -3.38 -14.86 -9.45
C VAL A 73 -3.05 -13.69 -10.38
N HIS A 74 -1.94 -12.96 -10.18
CA HIS A 74 -1.69 -11.74 -10.98
C HIS A 74 -0.20 -11.37 -11.11
N ARG A 75 0.37 -11.60 -12.30
CA ARG A 75 1.71 -11.18 -12.74
C ARG A 75 1.91 -9.66 -12.90
N GLU A 76 0.98 -8.85 -12.39
CA GLU A 76 0.82 -7.42 -12.64
C GLU A 76 0.73 -6.59 -11.33
N ALA A 77 1.14 -7.17 -10.20
CA ALA A 77 1.10 -6.50 -8.89
C ALA A 77 1.89 -5.18 -8.89
N GLY A 78 3.04 -5.14 -9.58
CA GLY A 78 3.84 -3.92 -9.74
C GLY A 78 3.09 -2.75 -10.40
N ASP A 79 2.23 -3.02 -11.38
CA ASP A 79 1.44 -1.98 -12.07
C ASP A 79 0.36 -1.43 -11.12
N PHE A 80 -0.28 -2.33 -10.34
CA PHE A 80 -1.21 -1.94 -9.28
C PHE A 80 -0.55 -1.02 -8.25
N PHE A 81 0.60 -1.44 -7.72
CA PHE A 81 1.33 -0.67 -6.72
C PHE A 81 1.72 0.71 -7.26
N THR A 82 2.24 0.76 -8.48
CA THR A 82 2.60 2.01 -9.15
C THR A 82 1.41 2.96 -9.27
N LYS A 83 0.22 2.45 -9.61
CA LYS A 83 -1.01 3.26 -9.68
C LYS A 83 -1.45 3.78 -8.32
N VAL A 84 -1.42 2.95 -7.28
CA VAL A 84 -1.76 3.36 -5.91
C VAL A 84 -0.81 4.45 -5.43
N LEU A 85 0.51 4.28 -5.62
CA LEU A 85 1.52 5.27 -5.23
C LEU A 85 1.33 6.60 -5.96
N LYS A 86 1.07 6.57 -7.28
CA LYS A 86 0.77 7.78 -8.07
C LYS A 86 -0.48 8.51 -7.56
N LYS A 87 -1.57 7.79 -7.25
CA LYS A 87 -2.78 8.40 -6.67
C LYS A 87 -2.52 9.04 -5.31
N LEU A 88 -1.61 8.46 -4.53
CA LEU A 88 -1.20 9.00 -3.23
C LEU A 88 -0.14 10.10 -3.35
N ASN A 89 0.32 10.45 -4.55
CA ASN A 89 1.46 11.35 -4.77
C ASN A 89 2.71 10.90 -4.00
N ILE A 90 2.96 9.59 -3.97
CA ILE A 90 4.18 8.99 -3.41
C ILE A 90 5.11 8.71 -4.58
N ASP A 91 6.23 9.42 -4.63
CA ASP A 91 7.18 9.37 -5.76
C ASP A 91 8.31 8.35 -5.55
N HIS A 92 8.53 7.91 -4.30
CA HIS A 92 9.53 6.90 -3.97
C HIS A 92 9.00 5.90 -2.93
N CYS A 93 9.48 4.66 -3.04
CA CYS A 93 9.34 3.67 -1.98
C CYS A 93 10.60 3.69 -1.12
N GLU A 94 10.41 3.49 0.19
CA GLU A 94 11.49 3.28 1.12
C GLU A 94 12.16 1.93 0.82
N LYS A 95 13.50 1.92 0.76
CA LYS A 95 14.25 0.67 0.76
C LYS A 95 14.24 0.09 2.18
N ASP A 96 13.67 -1.10 2.35
CA ASP A 96 13.98 -1.93 3.52
C ASP A 96 15.50 -2.21 3.49
N ILE A 97 16.18 -1.97 4.62
CA ILE A 97 17.62 -2.26 4.82
C ILE A 97 17.83 -3.76 4.95
#